data_AF-A0A920FKF5-F1
#
_entry.id   AF-A0A920FKF5-F1
#
_cell.length_a   1.000
_cell.length_b   1.000
_cell.length_c   1.000
_cell.angle_alpha   90.00
_cell.angle_beta   90.00
_cell.angle_gamma   90.00
#
_symmetry.space_group_name_H-M   'P 1'
#
loop_
_entity.id
_entity.type
_entity.pdbx_description
1 polymer ?
#
loop_
_entity_poly.entity_id
_entity_poly.type
_entity_poly.pdbx_seq_one_letter_code
_entity_poly.pdbx_strand_id
1 'polypeptide(L)'
;MYIVSFSQCHYVIDMQDSYGDGWNGASITVSVNGSAVATWELTSGSAGTDSLETLNGDVVDFSFTSGNYDSEITFQITDPSGAQIYNGGAPSAGSPFLTQTSNATCVPATVNVTFQVDMGLVTAVRLLHQKLMEVGIAGQLEHL
;
A
#
# COMPACT_ATOMS: atom_id res chain seq x y z
N MET A 1 -20.80 -21.42 12.26
CA MET A 1 -20.71 -20.20 11.46
C MET A 1 -19.25 -19.79 11.44
N TYR A 2 -18.52 -20.13 10.38
CA TYR A 2 -17.11 -19.78 10.24
C TYR A 2 -17.08 -18.37 9.66
N ILE A 3 -16.87 -17.38 10.52
CA ILE A 3 -16.49 -16.05 10.05
C ILE A 3 -15.07 -16.18 9.52
N VAL A 4 -14.95 -16.28 8.20
CA VAL A 4 -13.69 -16.00 7.52
C VAL A 4 -13.43 -14.53 7.81
N SER A 5 -12.64 -14.22 8.83
CA SER A 5 -12.13 -12.87 9.02
C SER A 5 -11.11 -12.62 7.91
N PHE A 6 -11.58 -12.17 6.75
CA PHE A 6 -10.70 -11.41 5.86
C PHE A 6 -10.14 -10.27 6.70
N SER A 7 -8.83 -10.09 6.67
CA SER A 7 -8.22 -8.91 7.25
C SER A 7 -8.94 -7.70 6.64
N GLN A 8 -9.62 -6.91 7.47
CA GLN A 8 -10.38 -5.71 7.05
C GLN A 8 -9.40 -4.59 6.68
N CYS A 9 -8.48 -4.86 5.76
CA CYS A 9 -7.49 -3.92 5.21
C CYS A 9 -7.71 -3.62 3.74
N HIS A 10 -8.37 -4.53 3.03
CA HIS A 10 -8.27 -4.59 1.58
C HIS A 10 -9.49 -3.98 0.93
N TYR A 11 -9.23 -3.12 -0.05
CA TYR A 11 -10.15 -3.00 -1.17
C TYR A 11 -9.97 -4.23 -2.04
N VAL A 12 -11.08 -4.81 -2.47
CA VAL A 12 -11.09 -5.97 -3.37
C VAL A 12 -11.87 -5.59 -4.61
N ILE A 13 -11.34 -5.96 -5.77
CA ILE A 13 -12.04 -5.87 -7.04
C ILE A 13 -12.36 -7.27 -7.55
N ASP A 14 -13.62 -7.49 -7.91
CA ASP A 14 -14.06 -8.64 -8.70
C ASP A 14 -14.32 -8.15 -10.12
N MET A 15 -13.50 -8.60 -11.06
CA MET A 15 -13.50 -8.19 -12.47
C MET A 15 -14.26 -9.21 -13.32
N GLN A 16 -15.04 -8.75 -14.30
CA GLN A 16 -15.76 -9.58 -15.25
C GLN A 16 -15.60 -9.02 -16.67
N ASP A 17 -15.60 -9.95 -17.63
CA ASP A 17 -15.58 -9.68 -19.05
C ASP A 17 -16.54 -10.62 -19.78
N SER A 18 -17.45 -10.06 -20.59
CA SER A 18 -18.55 -10.84 -21.19
C SER A 18 -18.14 -11.73 -22.36
N TYR A 19 -17.00 -11.46 -23.02
CA TYR A 19 -16.50 -12.25 -24.16
C TYR A 19 -15.36 -13.19 -23.78
N GLY A 20 -14.72 -12.95 -22.64
CA GLY A 20 -13.75 -13.83 -22.02
C GLY A 20 -12.34 -13.71 -22.56
N ASP A 21 -12.02 -12.63 -23.28
CA ASP A 21 -10.67 -12.35 -23.77
C ASP A 21 -9.94 -11.28 -22.94
N GLY A 22 -10.61 -10.73 -21.93
CA GLY A 22 -10.07 -9.79 -20.97
C GLY A 22 -10.47 -8.34 -21.28
N TRP A 23 -9.90 -7.39 -20.56
CA TRP A 23 -10.27 -5.97 -20.65
C TRP A 23 -9.56 -5.23 -21.79
N ASN A 24 -8.84 -5.94 -22.65
CA ASN A 24 -8.31 -5.41 -23.92
C ASN A 24 -7.58 -4.06 -23.78
N GLY A 25 -6.72 -3.95 -22.76
CA GLY A 25 -5.93 -2.75 -22.46
C GLY A 25 -6.60 -1.74 -21.53
N ALA A 26 -7.85 -1.97 -21.12
CA ALA A 26 -8.49 -1.18 -20.08
C ALA A 26 -7.98 -1.61 -18.69
N SER A 27 -7.97 -0.66 -17.76
CA SER A 27 -7.51 -0.90 -16.39
C SER A 27 -8.11 0.10 -15.40
N ILE A 28 -8.01 -0.21 -14.12
CA ILE A 28 -8.29 0.72 -13.02
C ILE A 28 -6.97 1.02 -12.31
N THR A 29 -6.56 2.28 -12.32
CA THR A 29 -5.48 2.76 -11.46
C THR A 29 -6.04 3.10 -10.09
N VAL A 30 -5.41 2.58 -9.05
CA VAL A 30 -5.73 2.88 -7.66
C VAL A 30 -4.62 3.72 -7.06
N SER A 31 -4.99 4.90 -6.56
CA SER A 31 -4.08 5.83 -5.91
C SER A 31 -4.40 5.96 -4.44
N VAL A 32 -3.36 6.02 -3.60
CA VAL A 32 -3.46 6.25 -2.16
C VAL A 32 -2.74 7.55 -1.82
N ASN A 33 -3.45 8.47 -1.16
CA ASN A 33 -2.96 9.79 -0.77
C ASN A 33 -2.32 10.56 -1.96
N GLY A 34 -2.93 10.45 -3.14
CA GLY A 34 -2.50 11.10 -4.37
C GLY A 34 -1.37 10.40 -5.15
N SER A 35 -0.87 9.25 -4.68
CA SER A 35 0.14 8.46 -5.39
C SER A 35 -0.46 7.17 -5.95
N ALA A 36 -0.23 6.87 -7.22
CA ALA A 36 -0.64 5.60 -7.82
C ALA A 36 0.16 4.45 -7.18
N VAL A 37 -0.54 3.44 -6.64
CA VAL A 37 0.06 2.31 -5.93
C VAL A 37 -0.31 0.95 -6.54
N ALA A 38 -1.39 0.88 -7.31
CA ALA A 38 -1.81 -0.35 -8.00
C ALA A 38 -2.47 -0.04 -9.35
N THR A 39 -2.41 -1.02 -10.25
CA THR A 39 -3.16 -1.06 -11.50
C THR A 39 -3.85 -2.41 -11.59
N TRP A 40 -5.17 -2.41 -11.64
CA TRP A 40 -5.99 -3.60 -11.79
C TRP A 40 -6.43 -3.75 -13.23
N GLU A 41 -6.15 -4.91 -13.81
CA GLU A 41 -6.47 -5.23 -15.20
C GLU A 41 -6.79 -6.71 -15.35
N LEU A 42 -7.54 -7.06 -16.39
CA LEU A 42 -7.82 -8.43 -16.77
C LEU A 42 -7.17 -8.70 -18.13
N THR A 43 -6.00 -9.36 -18.14
CA THR A 43 -5.25 -9.59 -19.39
C THR A 43 -5.82 -10.69 -20.26
N SER A 44 -6.62 -11.60 -19.68
CA SER A 44 -7.34 -12.67 -20.39
C SER A 44 -8.44 -13.27 -19.51
N GLY A 45 -9.39 -13.98 -20.12
CA GLY A 45 -10.46 -14.68 -19.41
C GLY A 45 -11.68 -13.81 -19.14
N SER A 46 -12.74 -14.42 -18.59
CA SER A 46 -14.02 -13.75 -18.31
C SER A 46 -14.17 -13.24 -16.88
N ALA A 47 -13.21 -13.55 -16.00
CA ALA A 47 -13.23 -13.11 -14.62
C ALA A 47 -11.83 -13.08 -14.01
N GLY A 48 -11.62 -12.19 -13.04
CA GLY A 48 -10.42 -12.12 -12.23
C GLY A 48 -10.67 -11.36 -10.93
N THR A 49 -9.72 -11.42 -10.00
CA THR A 49 -9.80 -10.71 -8.73
C THR A 49 -8.47 -10.09 -8.38
N ASP A 50 -8.47 -8.90 -7.79
CA ASP A 50 -7.28 -8.28 -7.23
C ASP A 50 -7.63 -7.51 -5.95
N SER A 51 -6.62 -7.07 -5.20
CA SER A 51 -6.82 -6.35 -3.95
C SER A 51 -5.69 -5.37 -3.63
N LEU A 52 -6.02 -4.35 -2.83
CA LEU A 52 -5.05 -3.37 -2.33
C LEU A 52 -5.23 -3.20 -0.82
N GLU A 53 -4.15 -3.42 -0.07
CA GLU A 53 -4.10 -3.10 1.36
C GLU A 53 -4.05 -1.58 1.57
N THR A 54 -4.81 -1.08 2.54
CA THR A 54 -4.83 0.33 2.93
C THR A 54 -4.89 0.46 4.45
N LEU A 55 -4.57 1.65 4.96
CA LEU A 55 -4.69 1.99 6.37
C LEU A 55 -5.89 2.90 6.62
N ASN A 56 -6.43 2.86 7.84
CA ASN A 56 -7.51 3.77 8.24
C ASN A 56 -7.13 5.22 7.97
N GLY A 57 -7.98 5.94 7.24
CA GLY A 57 -7.80 7.35 6.92
C GLY A 57 -7.06 7.63 5.61
N ASP A 58 -6.55 6.60 4.92
CA ASP A 58 -6.00 6.76 3.57
C ASP A 58 -7.08 7.28 2.62
N VAL A 59 -6.74 8.27 1.79
CA VAL A 59 -7.61 8.70 0.69
C VAL A 59 -7.31 7.82 -0.52
N VAL A 60 -8.32 7.08 -0.98
CA VAL A 60 -8.21 6.08 -2.04
C VAL A 60 -9.01 6.53 -3.25
N ASP A 61 -8.34 6.74 -4.37
CA ASP A 61 -8.95 7.15 -5.65
C ASP A 61 -8.88 6.01 -6.66
N PHE A 62 -10.01 5.74 -7.33
CA PHE A 62 -10.13 4.75 -8.40
C PHE A 62 -10.35 5.48 -9.72
N SER A 63 -9.43 5.32 -10.67
CA SER A 63 -9.49 5.95 -12.00
C SER A 63 -9.50 4.90 -13.08
N PHE A 64 -10.49 4.96 -13.97
CA PHE A 64 -10.59 4.04 -15.10
C PHE A 64 -9.80 4.58 -16.29
N THR A 65 -9.06 3.69 -16.93
CA THR A 65 -8.41 3.92 -18.22
C THR A 65 -9.12 3.05 -19.26
N SER A 66 -9.69 3.69 -20.28
CA SER A 66 -10.38 3.01 -21.37
C SER A 66 -9.43 2.15 -22.20
N GLY A 67 -9.91 0.99 -22.63
CA GLY A 67 -9.25 0.13 -23.59
C GLY A 67 -10.07 -0.03 -24.86
N ASN A 68 -9.95 -1.19 -25.49
CA ASN A 68 -10.88 -1.61 -26.52
C ASN A 68 -12.04 -2.39 -25.86
N TYR A 69 -13.27 -2.19 -26.35
CA TYR A 69 -14.45 -2.93 -25.89
C TYR A 69 -14.88 -2.73 -24.43
N ASP A 70 -14.76 -1.50 -23.91
CA ASP A 70 -15.21 -1.12 -22.55
C ASP A 70 -16.66 -1.52 -22.22
N SER A 71 -17.53 -1.72 -23.21
CA SER A 71 -18.90 -2.21 -23.04
C SER A 71 -19.02 -3.64 -22.48
N GLU A 72 -17.94 -4.41 -22.53
CA GLU A 72 -17.89 -5.81 -22.09
C GLU A 72 -17.49 -5.93 -20.61
N ILE A 73 -16.93 -4.85 -20.07
CA ILE A 73 -16.35 -4.77 -18.74
C ILE A 73 -17.43 -4.52 -17.69
N THR A 74 -17.47 -5.37 -16.68
CA THR A 74 -18.19 -5.13 -15.43
C THR A 74 -17.30 -5.47 -14.25
N PHE A 75 -17.47 -4.76 -13.13
CA PHE A 75 -16.72 -5.05 -11.93
C PHE A 75 -17.43 -4.59 -10.66
N GLN A 76 -17.06 -5.22 -9.56
CA GLN A 76 -17.47 -4.87 -8.22
C GLN A 76 -16.24 -4.43 -7.42
N ILE A 77 -16.37 -3.35 -6.65
CA ILE A 77 -15.35 -2.97 -5.65
C ILE A 77 -15.98 -3.06 -4.27
N THR A 78 -15.31 -3.78 -3.39
CA THR A 78 -15.66 -3.95 -1.98
C THR A 78 -14.61 -3.27 -1.12
N ASP A 79 -15.06 -2.51 -0.11
CA ASP A 79 -14.18 -1.80 0.81
C ASP A 79 -13.64 -2.73 1.92
N PRO A 80 -12.67 -2.25 2.73
CA PRO A 80 -12.13 -3.03 3.84
C PRO A 80 -13.14 -3.48 4.89
N SER A 81 -14.30 -2.82 5.03
CA SER A 81 -15.38 -3.24 5.93
C SER A 81 -16.24 -4.37 5.35
N GLY A 82 -16.05 -4.72 4.09
CA GLY A 82 -16.86 -5.68 3.35
C GLY A 82 -18.09 -5.05 2.67
N ALA A 83 -18.17 -3.72 2.61
CA ALA A 83 -19.25 -3.02 1.94
C ALA A 83 -18.95 -2.87 0.44
N GLN A 84 -19.93 -3.21 -0.40
CA GLN A 84 -19.84 -2.95 -1.83
C GLN A 84 -19.97 -1.44 -2.10
N ILE A 85 -18.92 -0.82 -2.60
CA ILE A 85 -18.86 0.62 -2.88
C ILE A 85 -19.01 0.94 -4.38
N TYR A 86 -18.80 -0.06 -5.25
CA TYR A 86 -19.06 0.04 -6.67
C TYR A 86 -19.57 -1.29 -7.23
N ASN A 87 -20.51 -1.22 -8.16
CA ASN A 87 -20.96 -2.35 -8.97
C ASN A 87 -21.56 -1.80 -10.26
N GLY A 88 -20.89 -2.03 -11.39
CA GLY A 88 -21.27 -1.45 -12.66
C GLY A 88 -20.33 -1.80 -13.80
N GLY A 89 -20.63 -1.25 -14.97
CA GLY A 89 -19.76 -1.34 -16.15
C GLY A 89 -18.63 -0.31 -16.15
N ALA A 90 -17.83 -0.28 -17.22
CA ALA A 90 -16.77 0.72 -17.38
C ALA A 90 -17.29 2.18 -17.20
N PRO A 91 -16.76 2.94 -16.22
CA PRO A 91 -17.11 4.35 -16.03
C PRO A 91 -16.37 5.27 -17.02
N SER A 92 -16.60 6.58 -16.94
CA SER A 92 -15.87 7.55 -17.77
C SER A 92 -14.37 7.55 -17.44
N ALA A 93 -13.53 7.45 -18.48
CA ALA A 93 -12.09 7.47 -18.33
C ALA A 93 -11.52 8.87 -18.03
N GLY A 94 -10.31 8.92 -17.45
CA GLY A 94 -9.51 10.14 -17.33
C GLY A 94 -9.73 10.99 -16.07
N SER A 95 -10.61 10.58 -15.16
CA SER A 95 -10.71 11.15 -13.81
C SER A 95 -11.15 10.07 -12.81
N PRO A 96 -10.88 10.24 -11.51
CA PRO A 96 -11.39 9.31 -10.51
C PRO A 96 -12.90 9.24 -10.59
N PHE A 97 -13.44 8.03 -10.77
CA PHE A 97 -14.88 7.79 -10.77
C PHE A 97 -15.39 7.50 -9.35
N LEU A 98 -14.48 7.16 -8.43
CA LEU A 98 -14.77 6.88 -7.05
C LEU A 98 -13.59 7.34 -6.17
N THR A 99 -13.91 8.02 -5.09
CA THR A 99 -12.96 8.40 -4.02
C THR A 99 -13.52 7.91 -2.70
N GLN A 100 -12.68 7.30 -1.87
CA GLN A 100 -13.03 6.80 -0.54
C GLN A 100 -12.01 7.27 0.49
N THR A 101 -12.45 7.36 1.74
CA THR A 101 -11.55 7.39 2.89
C THR A 101 -11.56 6.01 3.49
N SER A 102 -10.43 5.32 3.48
CA SER A 102 -10.33 3.95 3.94
C SER A 102 -10.76 3.81 5.40
N ASN A 103 -11.66 2.86 5.62
CA ASN A 103 -12.13 2.42 6.94
C ASN A 103 -11.41 1.15 7.42
N ALA A 104 -10.25 0.84 6.84
CA ALA A 104 -9.46 -0.33 7.18
C ALA A 104 -9.17 -0.38 8.69
N THR A 105 -9.69 -1.37 9.39
CA THR A 105 -9.54 -1.51 10.85
C THR A 105 -8.29 -2.29 11.24
N CYS A 106 -7.53 -2.75 10.26
CA CYS A 106 -6.36 -3.54 10.53
C CYS A 106 -5.21 -2.71 11.08
N VAL A 107 -4.49 -3.32 12.00
CA VAL A 107 -3.30 -2.73 12.62
C VAL A 107 -2.13 -2.99 11.67
N PRO A 108 -1.27 -2.00 11.37
CA PRO A 108 -0.07 -2.23 10.57
C PRO A 108 0.74 -3.39 11.18
N ALA A 109 1.36 -4.22 10.32
CA ALA A 109 2.26 -5.27 10.80
C ALA A 109 3.33 -4.65 11.72
N THR A 110 3.41 -5.13 12.97
CA THR A 110 4.45 -4.68 13.91
C THR A 110 5.82 -5.11 13.39
N VAL A 111 6.63 -4.15 12.94
CA VAL A 111 8.03 -4.39 12.58
C VAL A 111 8.88 -4.28 13.85
N ASN A 112 9.44 -5.39 14.29
CA ASN A 112 10.42 -5.38 15.38
C ASN A 112 11.76 -4.88 14.85
N VAL A 113 12.12 -3.64 15.19
CA VAL A 113 13.44 -3.09 14.89
C VAL A 113 14.39 -3.43 16.03
N THR A 114 15.35 -4.32 15.78
CA THR A 114 16.42 -4.60 16.73
C THR A 114 17.57 -3.63 16.48
N PHE A 115 17.80 -2.70 17.40
CA PHE A 115 19.05 -1.93 17.42
C PHE A 115 20.10 -2.75 18.17
N GLN A 116 21.27 -2.93 17.58
CA GLN A 116 22.44 -3.48 18.27
C GLN A 116 23.27 -2.31 18.78
N VAL A 117 23.38 -2.16 20.10
CA VAL A 117 24.37 -1.27 20.70
C VAL A 117 25.65 -2.08 20.87
N ASP A 118 26.66 -1.81 20.05
CA ASP A 118 27.98 -2.39 20.25
C ASP A 118 28.66 -1.76 21.48
N MET A 119 28.59 -2.47 22.61
CA MET A 119 29.26 -2.04 23.85
C MET A 119 30.79 -2.08 23.75
N GLY A 120 31.37 -2.76 22.75
CA GLY A 120 32.81 -2.72 22.47
C GLY A 120 33.28 -1.33 22.03
N LEU A 121 32.50 -0.66 21.18
CA LEU A 121 32.73 0.73 20.77
C LEU A 121 32.50 1.73 21.91
N VAL A 122 31.45 1.53 22.72
CA VAL A 122 31.18 2.39 23.90
C VAL A 122 32.31 2.27 24.93
N THR A 123 32.81 1.06 25.15
CA THR A 123 33.94 0.82 26.05
C THR A 123 35.23 1.39 25.48
N ALA A 124 35.47 1.29 24.17
CA ALA A 124 36.64 1.88 23.51
C ALA A 124 36.66 3.41 23.59
N VAL A 125 35.51 4.08 23.38
CA VAL A 125 35.37 5.55 23.56
C VAL A 125 35.65 5.93 25.02
N ARG A 126 35.12 5.17 25.98
CA ARG A 126 35.34 5.42 27.41
C ARG A 126 36.81 5.21 27.81
N LEU A 127 37.46 4.18 27.25
CA LEU A 127 38.88 3.89 27.46
C LEU A 127 39.78 4.93 26.78
N LEU A 128 39.43 5.43 25.60
CA LEU A 128 40.15 6.52 24.94
C LEU A 128 40.08 7.81 25.77
N HIS A 129 38.89 8.19 26.26
CA HIS A 129 38.75 9.34 27.15
C HIS A 129 39.58 9.20 28.44
N GLN A 130 39.54 8.01 29.06
CA GLN A 130 40.32 7.75 30.27
C GLN A 130 41.83 7.78 29.99
N LYS A 131 42.28 7.22 28.86
CA LYS A 131 43.67 7.25 28.42
C LYS A 131 44.15 8.68 28.09
N LEU A 132 43.30 9.51 27.48
CA LEU A 132 43.61 10.92 27.20
C LEU A 132 43.72 11.76 28.48
N MET A 133 42.94 11.43 29.51
CA MET A 133 43.06 12.05 30.84
C MET A 133 44.33 11.62 31.58
N GLU A 134 44.73 10.35 31.49
CA GLU A 134 45.98 9.84 32.09
C GLU A 134 47.25 10.39 31.40
N VAL A 135 47.18 10.69 30.10
CA VAL A 135 48.31 11.26 29.33
C VAL A 135 48.24 12.80 29.26
N GLY A 136 47.24 13.43 29.89
CA GLY A 136 47.15 14.89 30.04
C GLY A 136 46.81 15.67 28.75
N ILE A 137 46.26 15.00 27.73
CA ILE A 137 46.04 15.57 26.38
C ILE A 137 44.61 16.12 26.21
N ALA A 138 43.78 16.11 27.25
CA ALA A 138 42.37 16.53 27.19
C ALA A 138 42.14 18.01 26.78
N GLY A 139 43.20 18.83 26.69
CA GLY A 139 43.11 20.27 26.40
C GLY A 139 43.38 20.71 24.96
N GLN A 140 43.57 19.82 23.97
CA GLN A 140 43.93 20.22 22.59
C GLN A 140 42.85 20.03 21.51
N LEU A 141 41.62 19.64 21.85
CA LEU A 141 40.52 19.44 20.87
C LEU A 141 39.26 20.28 21.15
N GLU A 142 39.37 21.42 21.84
CA GLU A 142 38.27 22.42 21.97
C GLU A 142 38.59 23.74 21.26
N HIS A 143 39.73 23.82 20.55
CA HIS A 143 40.09 24.96 19.71
C HIS A 143 40.49 24.49 18.32
N LEU A 144 39.50 24.06 17.53
CA LEU A 144 39.31 24.37 16.11
C LEU A 144 37.87 23.98 15.73
#